data_AF-A0A0K1PHM2-F1
#
_entry.id   AF-A0A0K1PHM2-F1
#
_cell.length_a   1.000
_cell.length_b   1.000
_cell.length_c   1.000
_cell.angle_alpha   90.00
_cell.angle_beta   90.00
_cell.angle_gamma   90.00
#
_symmetry.space_group_name_H-M   'P 1'
#
loop_
_entity.id
_entity.type
_entity.pdbx_description
1 polymer ?
#
loop_
_entity_poly.entity_id
_entity_poly.type
_entity_poly.pdbx_seq_one_letter_code
_entity_poly.pdbx_strand_id
1 'polypeptide(L)'
;MKILCEACNRLGPPSAWSVDGNFLRLRCGGCGGEQAVRGEPTAPRGAPAGAGPTRGAAATPEFPSLYSAGEGEQDPVPPIDAAPSEDWLERGWARVLTCWNDPAAHEALVAEAAARGSFAELGGLYRRVIETRPTDERALAAREEILRRATAHLMVTLPSQERGLDSAQVRKVQAWVFGLFLVLLGGFALFLFAGR
;
A
#
# COMPACT_ATOMS: atom_id res chain seq x y z
N MET A 1 -15.62 -4.44 -8.37
CA MET A 1 -14.38 -3.80 -8.84
C MET A 1 -13.80 -2.96 -7.71
N LYS A 2 -12.49 -3.04 -7.47
CA LYS A 2 -11.76 -2.21 -6.49
C LYS A 2 -10.76 -1.37 -7.30
N ILE A 3 -10.64 -0.08 -7.01
CA ILE A 3 -9.79 0.86 -7.75
C ILE A 3 -8.81 1.50 -6.76
N LEU A 4 -7.55 1.58 -7.17
CA LEU A 4 -6.42 2.00 -6.35
C LEU A 4 -6.14 3.50 -6.59
N CYS A 5 -5.99 4.28 -5.53
CA CYS A 5 -5.59 5.68 -5.66
C CYS A 5 -4.09 5.77 -6.00
N GLU A 6 -3.74 6.19 -7.21
CA GLU A 6 -2.35 6.42 -7.67
C GLU A 6 -1.48 7.30 -6.74
N ALA A 7 -2.07 8.20 -5.93
CA ALA A 7 -1.30 9.10 -5.07
C ALA A 7 -0.81 8.42 -3.77
N CYS A 8 -1.63 7.58 -3.16
CA CYS A 8 -1.33 6.96 -1.85
C CYS A 8 -1.45 5.44 -1.84
N ASN A 9 -1.71 4.81 -2.98
CA ASN A 9 -1.98 3.39 -3.15
C ASN A 9 -3.09 2.81 -2.25
N ARG A 10 -3.98 3.67 -1.72
CA ARG A 10 -5.10 3.24 -0.88
C ARG A 10 -6.30 2.85 -1.72
N LEU A 11 -6.99 1.79 -1.31
CA LEU A 11 -8.24 1.35 -1.93
C LEU A 11 -9.39 2.24 -1.48
N GLY A 12 -10.04 2.92 -2.43
CA GLY A 12 -11.21 3.74 -2.16
C GLY A 12 -12.49 2.90 -2.03
N PRO A 13 -13.39 3.19 -1.08
CA PRO A 13 -14.72 2.61 -1.07
C PRO A 13 -15.52 3.08 -2.31
N PRO A 14 -16.47 2.27 -2.82
CA PRO A 14 -17.26 2.64 -4.01
C PRO A 14 -18.16 3.86 -3.78
N SER A 15 -18.37 4.30 -2.53
CA SER A 15 -19.09 5.53 -2.19
C SER A 15 -18.26 6.81 -2.39
N ALA A 16 -16.95 6.71 -2.63
CA ALA A 16 -16.06 7.86 -2.82
C ALA A 16 -16.11 8.46 -4.25
N TRP A 17 -17.00 7.94 -5.11
CA TRP A 17 -17.15 8.34 -6.50
C TRP A 17 -18.28 9.35 -6.65
N SER A 18 -18.04 10.36 -7.47
CA SER A 18 -19.06 11.30 -7.94
C SER A 18 -19.00 11.40 -9.45
N VAL A 19 -20.15 11.54 -10.08
CA VAL A 19 -20.25 11.79 -11.52
C VAL A 19 -20.43 13.29 -11.70
N ASP A 20 -19.51 13.91 -12.44
CA ASP A 20 -19.58 15.33 -12.78
C ASP A 20 -19.48 15.48 -14.29
N GLY A 21 -20.64 15.69 -14.92
CA GLY A 21 -20.77 15.69 -16.38
C GLY A 21 -20.34 14.35 -16.99
N ASN A 22 -19.31 14.38 -17.84
CA ASN A 22 -18.77 13.20 -18.51
C ASN A 22 -17.50 12.64 -17.85
N PHE A 23 -17.24 13.02 -16.59
CA PHE A 23 -16.10 12.57 -15.81
C PHE A 23 -16.56 11.77 -14.59
N LEU A 24 -15.88 10.67 -14.35
CA LEU A 24 -15.96 9.92 -13.11
C LEU A 24 -14.88 10.50 -12.17
N ARG A 25 -15.29 11.23 -11.13
CA ARG A 25 -14.37 11.78 -10.12
C ARG A 25 -14.32 10.87 -8.90
N LEU A 26 -13.13 10.43 -8.53
CA LEU A 26 -12.83 9.77 -7.27
C LEU A 26 -12.13 10.76 -6.35
N ARG A 27 -12.65 10.96 -5.13
CA ARG A 27 -11.94 11.69 -4.08
C ARG A 27 -11.43 10.71 -3.03
N CYS A 28 -10.12 10.64 -2.86
CA CYS A 28 -9.54 9.71 -1.89
C CYS A 28 -9.81 10.21 -0.45
N GLY A 29 -10.52 9.42 0.36
CA GLY A 29 -10.72 9.73 1.78
C GLY A 29 -9.45 9.61 2.65
N GLY A 30 -8.35 9.10 2.09
CA GLY A 30 -7.06 9.02 2.78
C GLY A 30 -6.18 10.24 2.55
N CYS A 31 -5.84 10.54 1.29
CA CYS A 31 -4.93 11.63 0.96
C CYS A 31 -5.62 12.90 0.42
N GLY A 32 -6.94 12.89 0.24
CA GLY A 32 -7.69 14.01 -0.33
C GLY A 32 -7.52 14.21 -1.84
N GLY A 33 -6.63 13.47 -2.50
CA GLY A 33 -6.38 13.57 -3.94
C GLY A 33 -7.63 13.27 -4.78
N GLU A 34 -7.83 14.06 -5.83
CA GLU A 34 -8.90 13.89 -6.81
C GLU A 34 -8.36 13.23 -8.08
N GLN A 35 -9.07 12.22 -8.57
CA GLN A 35 -8.79 11.56 -9.85
C GLN A 35 -10.03 11.68 -10.72
N ALA A 36 -9.85 12.18 -11.94
CA ALA A 36 -10.93 12.30 -12.92
C ALA A 36 -10.61 11.40 -14.12
N VAL A 37 -11.46 10.41 -14.35
CA VAL A 37 -11.39 9.58 -15.56
C VAL A 37 -12.48 10.06 -16.50
N ARG A 38 -12.11 10.47 -17.72
CA ARG A 38 -13.10 10.77 -18.76
C ARG A 38 -13.78 9.46 -19.13
N GLY A 39 -15.11 9.41 -19.00
CA GLY A 39 -15.88 8.32 -19.60
C GLY A 39 -15.81 8.46 -21.10
N GLU A 40 -15.09 7.57 -21.78
CA GLU A 40 -15.25 7.41 -23.22
C GLU A 40 -16.57 6.67 -23.46
N PRO A 41 -17.47 7.18 -24.30
CA PRO A 41 -18.77 6.56 -24.52
C PRO A 41 -18.60 5.23 -25.25
N THR A 42 -18.42 4.15 -24.50
CA THR A 42 -18.43 2.80 -25.04
C THR A 42 -19.88 2.41 -25.33
N ALA A 43 -20.18 2.22 -26.62
CA ALA A 43 -21.48 1.75 -27.08
C ALA A 43 -21.89 0.44 -26.36
N PRO A 44 -23.17 0.28 -25.99
CA PRO A 44 -23.61 -0.84 -25.17
C PRO A 44 -23.54 -2.15 -25.94
N ARG A 45 -22.79 -3.12 -25.42
CA ARG A 45 -22.87 -4.52 -25.86
C ARG A 45 -23.31 -5.37 -24.66
N GLY A 46 -24.61 -5.72 -24.68
CA GLY A 46 -25.25 -6.92 -24.12
C GLY A 46 -24.99 -7.29 -22.65
N ALA A 47 -25.99 -7.07 -21.80
CA ALA A 47 -26.16 -7.81 -20.54
C ALA A 47 -26.41 -9.32 -20.80
N PRO A 48 -26.24 -10.16 -19.78
CA PRO A 48 -27.47 -10.76 -19.25
C PRO A 48 -27.64 -10.61 -17.74
N ALA A 49 -28.92 -10.56 -17.39
CA ALA A 49 -29.48 -10.43 -16.06
C ALA A 49 -29.46 -11.74 -15.27
N GLY A 50 -29.42 -11.63 -13.94
CA GLY A 50 -29.72 -12.71 -13.00
C GLY A 50 -29.95 -12.13 -11.60
N ALA A 51 -31.22 -12.01 -11.23
CA ALA A 51 -31.72 -11.45 -9.96
C ALA A 51 -31.43 -12.36 -8.74
N GLY A 52 -31.48 -11.78 -7.53
CA GLY A 52 -31.31 -12.44 -6.21
C GLY A 52 -32.46 -13.39 -5.80
N PRO A 53 -32.76 -13.66 -4.49
CA PRO A 53 -32.54 -12.77 -3.32
C PRO A 53 -32.32 -13.44 -1.91
N THR A 54 -32.32 -12.57 -0.88
CA THR A 54 -32.80 -12.69 0.53
C THR A 54 -31.92 -13.12 1.75
N ARG A 55 -32.03 -12.24 2.76
CA ARG A 55 -31.75 -12.20 4.23
C ARG A 55 -31.57 -13.50 5.06
N GLY A 56 -30.74 -13.36 6.10
CA GLY A 56 -30.85 -13.94 7.46
C GLY A 56 -29.74 -13.35 8.35
N ALA A 57 -30.00 -12.45 9.30
CA ALA A 57 -30.39 -12.67 10.70
C ALA A 57 -29.28 -13.25 11.61
N ALA A 58 -28.79 -12.37 12.51
CA ALA A 58 -28.31 -12.54 13.90
C ALA A 58 -27.44 -13.75 14.32
N ALA A 59 -26.28 -13.43 14.92
CA ALA A 59 -25.80 -14.05 16.16
C ALA A 59 -24.66 -13.21 16.78
N THR A 60 -24.96 -12.52 17.87
CA THR A 60 -24.00 -12.02 18.86
C THR A 60 -23.47 -13.18 19.71
N PRO A 61 -22.16 -13.29 19.97
CA PRO A 61 -21.66 -14.01 21.13
C PRO A 61 -21.59 -13.07 22.33
N GLU A 62 -22.28 -13.46 23.40
CA GLU A 62 -22.19 -12.89 24.74
C GLU A 62 -20.74 -13.03 25.27
N PHE A 63 -20.10 -11.91 25.62
CA PHE A 63 -18.89 -11.92 26.43
C PHE A 63 -19.28 -11.65 27.89
N PRO A 64 -18.79 -12.46 28.86
CA PRO A 64 -19.01 -12.21 30.27
C PRO A 64 -18.42 -10.86 30.69
N SER A 65 -19.29 -10.02 31.24
CA SER A 65 -18.99 -8.80 31.96
C SER A 65 -18.07 -9.08 33.14
N LEU A 66 -16.79 -8.70 33.03
CA LEU A 66 -15.90 -8.47 34.17
C LEU A 66 -14.89 -7.37 33.82
N TYR A 67 -15.31 -6.11 33.86
CA TYR A 67 -14.39 -5.03 34.21
C TYR A 67 -15.10 -4.06 35.15
N SER A 68 -14.80 -4.24 36.43
CA SER A 68 -15.12 -3.34 37.51
C SER A 68 -14.31 -2.05 37.40
N ALA A 69 -14.99 -0.99 37.81
CA ALA A 69 -14.51 0.33 38.23
C ALA A 69 -12.99 0.48 38.48
N GLY A 70 -12.42 1.43 37.75
CA GLY A 70 -11.18 2.11 38.08
C GLY A 70 -11.25 3.51 37.47
N GLU A 71 -11.88 4.44 38.18
CA GLU A 71 -11.84 5.87 37.86
C GLU A 71 -10.40 6.37 38.06
N GLY A 72 -9.68 6.49 36.95
CA GLY A 72 -8.44 7.24 36.87
C GLY A 72 -8.59 8.23 35.73
N GLU A 73 -8.62 9.52 36.09
CA GLU A 73 -8.53 10.69 35.20
C GLU A 73 -7.66 10.38 33.97
N GLN A 74 -8.31 10.07 32.85
CA GLN A 74 -7.65 9.90 31.56
C GLN A 74 -7.49 11.29 30.95
N ASP A 75 -6.24 11.76 30.89
CA ASP A 75 -5.86 12.84 29.99
C ASP A 75 -6.50 12.60 28.60
N PRO A 76 -7.04 13.63 27.93
CA PRO A 76 -7.71 13.45 26.66
C PRO A 76 -6.74 12.83 25.65
N VAL A 77 -7.00 11.57 25.28
CA VAL A 77 -6.33 10.89 24.19
C VAL A 77 -6.53 11.74 22.93
N PRO A 78 -5.47 12.30 22.32
CA PRO A 78 -5.63 13.14 21.16
C PRO A 78 -6.28 12.35 20.02
N PRO A 79 -7.11 13.00 19.18
CA PRO A 79 -7.72 12.35 18.02
C PRO A 79 -6.63 11.69 17.15
N ILE A 80 -6.84 10.43 16.78
CA ILE A 80 -5.93 9.63 15.93
C ILE A 80 -5.72 10.29 14.54
N ASP A 81 -6.57 11.28 14.19
CA ASP A 81 -6.51 12.05 12.94
C ASP A 81 -5.88 13.45 13.10
N ALA A 82 -5.22 13.75 14.22
CA ALA A 82 -4.42 14.96 14.34
C ALA A 82 -3.22 14.87 13.39
N ALA A 83 -3.41 15.30 12.13
CA ALA A 83 -2.36 15.40 11.14
C ALA A 83 -1.14 16.10 11.79
N PRO A 84 0.03 15.43 11.88
CA PRO A 84 1.20 16.08 12.45
C PRO A 84 1.52 17.30 11.60
N SER A 85 1.45 18.48 12.20
CA SER A 85 1.64 19.79 11.56
C SER A 85 2.79 19.76 10.53
N GLU A 86 2.49 20.01 9.25
CA GLU A 86 3.44 20.00 8.10
C GLU A 86 4.69 20.88 8.32
N ASP A 87 4.56 21.86 9.22
CA ASP A 87 5.59 22.65 9.90
C ASP A 87 6.99 22.04 10.03
N TRP A 88 7.11 20.78 10.46
CA TRP A 88 8.43 20.17 10.68
C TRP A 88 9.14 19.87 9.36
N LEU A 89 8.38 19.40 8.36
CA LEU A 89 8.91 19.01 7.06
C LEU A 89 9.32 20.26 6.30
N GLU A 90 8.52 21.32 6.36
CA GLU A 90 8.85 22.60 5.73
C GLU A 90 10.12 23.21 6.33
N ARG A 91 10.22 23.29 7.67
CA ARG A 91 11.43 23.81 8.35
C ARG A 91 12.65 22.93 8.10
N GLY A 92 12.48 21.61 8.16
CA GLY A 92 13.55 20.65 7.91
C GLY A 92 14.06 20.70 6.49
N TRP A 93 13.14 20.79 5.52
CA TRP A 93 13.45 20.93 4.12
C TRP A 93 14.13 22.28 3.81
N ALA A 94 13.65 23.37 4.40
CA ALA A 94 14.30 24.69 4.28
C ALA A 94 15.76 24.66 4.75
N ARG A 95 16.06 23.98 5.87
CA ARG A 95 17.44 23.80 6.35
C ARG A 95 18.31 22.99 5.37
N VAL A 96 17.76 21.92 4.79
CA VAL A 96 18.45 21.14 3.77
C VAL A 96 18.72 21.98 2.53
N LEU A 97 17.77 22.82 2.09
CA LEU A 97 17.99 23.71 0.95
C LEU A 97 19.08 24.76 1.22
N THR A 98 19.17 25.29 2.43
CA THR A 98 20.25 26.22 2.81
C THR A 98 21.62 25.54 2.88
N CYS A 99 21.65 24.26 3.26
CA CYS A 99 22.86 23.49 3.48
C CYS A 99 22.90 22.23 2.59
N TRP A 100 22.61 22.37 1.28
CA TRP A 100 22.41 21.22 0.38
C TRP A 100 23.62 20.28 0.27
N ASN A 101 24.83 20.80 0.49
CA ASN A 101 26.05 19.99 0.43
C ASN A 101 26.41 19.34 1.78
N ASP A 102 25.65 19.60 2.84
CA ASP A 102 25.89 19.06 4.18
C ASP A 102 25.14 17.73 4.39
N PRO A 103 25.83 16.57 4.36
CA PRO A 103 25.18 15.27 4.54
C PRO A 103 24.47 15.14 5.90
N ALA A 104 24.93 15.85 6.94
CA ALA A 104 24.32 15.79 8.26
C ALA A 104 22.90 16.40 8.25
N ALA A 105 22.68 17.48 7.48
CA ALA A 105 21.36 18.09 7.32
C ALA A 105 20.37 17.13 6.65
N HIS A 106 20.82 16.41 5.60
CA HIS A 106 20.01 15.39 4.94
C HIS A 106 19.68 14.22 5.88
N GLU A 107 20.68 13.71 6.61
CA GLU A 107 20.51 12.60 7.54
C GLU A 107 19.56 12.96 8.69
N ALA A 108 19.68 14.16 9.27
CA ALA A 108 18.81 14.64 10.32
C ALA A 108 17.35 14.68 9.86
N LEU A 109 17.09 15.18 8.65
CA LEU A 109 15.74 15.22 8.09
C LEU A 109 15.18 13.81 7.82
N VAL A 110 16.01 12.91 7.29
CA VAL A 110 15.61 11.51 7.04
C VAL A 110 15.34 10.77 8.35
N ALA A 111 16.13 11.01 9.40
CA ALA A 111 15.90 10.46 10.73
C ALA A 111 14.58 10.96 11.34
N GLU A 112 14.29 12.26 11.21
CA GLU A 112 13.03 12.82 11.68
C GLU A 112 11.82 12.27 10.90
N ALA A 113 11.94 12.10 9.58
CA ALA A 113 10.91 11.45 8.78
C ALA A 113 10.69 9.99 9.17
N ALA A 114 11.76 9.27 9.51
CA ALA A 114 11.68 7.88 9.98
C ALA A 114 10.95 7.77 11.32
N ALA A 115 11.22 8.68 12.26
CA ALA A 115 10.53 8.71 13.55
C ALA A 115 9.02 8.97 13.42
N ARG A 116 8.61 9.65 12.34
CA ARG A 116 7.22 10.03 12.06
C ARG A 116 6.51 9.13 11.06
N GLY A 117 7.23 8.22 10.38
CA GLY A 117 6.69 7.41 9.28
C GLY A 117 6.41 8.16 7.97
N SER A 118 6.85 9.42 7.85
CA SER A 118 6.56 10.32 6.72
C SER A 118 7.53 10.18 5.53
N PHE A 119 7.88 8.95 5.13
CA PHE A 119 8.82 8.73 4.02
C PHE A 119 8.27 9.14 2.65
N ALA A 120 6.96 9.04 2.44
CA ALA A 120 6.33 9.37 1.17
C ALA A 120 6.42 10.86 0.84
N GLU A 121 6.14 11.72 1.82
CA GLU A 121 6.20 13.18 1.71
C GLU A 121 7.63 13.64 1.44
N LEU A 122 8.60 13.13 2.22
CA LEU A 122 10.01 13.43 2.04
C LEU A 122 10.54 12.93 0.68
N GLY A 123 10.15 11.72 0.27
CA GLY A 123 10.51 11.17 -1.04
C GLY A 123 10.00 12.01 -2.21
N GLY A 124 8.81 12.62 -2.07
CA GLY A 124 8.25 13.54 -3.07
C GLY A 124 9.10 14.80 -3.25
N LEU A 125 9.67 15.34 -2.16
CA LEU A 125 10.57 16.50 -2.21
C LEU A 125 11.86 16.19 -2.98
N TYR A 126 12.53 15.08 -2.64
CA TYR A 126 13.75 14.68 -3.36
C TYR A 126 13.48 14.31 -4.81
N ARG A 127 12.32 13.71 -5.13
CA ARG A 127 11.93 13.43 -6.52
C ARG A 127 11.88 14.70 -7.36
N ARG A 128 11.25 15.76 -6.86
CA ARG A 128 11.20 17.07 -7.56
C ARG A 128 12.60 17.66 -7.80
N VAL A 129 13.52 17.48 -6.85
CA VAL A 129 14.91 17.91 -7.03
C VAL A 129 15.59 17.10 -8.14
N ILE A 130 15.43 15.77 -8.16
CA ILE A 130 16.01 14.89 -9.19
C ILE A 130 15.43 15.21 -10.57
N GLU A 131 14.13 15.50 -10.68
CA GLU A 131 13.50 15.91 -11.94
C GLU A 131 14.14 17.19 -12.50
N THR A 132 14.55 18.11 -11.63
CA THR A 132 15.22 19.35 -12.01
C THR A 132 16.73 19.14 -12.24
N ARG A 133 17.35 18.23 -11.49
CA ARG A 133 18.80 17.97 -11.44
C ARG A 133 19.05 16.46 -11.41
N PRO A 134 18.99 15.76 -12.56
CA PRO A 134 19.01 14.31 -12.60
C PRO A 134 20.35 13.69 -12.18
N THR A 135 21.44 14.45 -12.26
CA THR A 135 22.79 14.02 -11.89
C THR A 135 23.21 14.49 -10.50
N ASP A 136 22.28 15.00 -9.68
CA ASP A 136 22.58 15.45 -8.32
C ASP A 136 22.82 14.22 -7.42
N GLU A 137 24.11 13.93 -7.17
CA GLU A 137 24.54 12.80 -6.34
C GLU A 137 23.93 12.85 -4.93
N ARG A 138 23.70 14.05 -4.37
CA ARG A 138 23.12 14.20 -3.03
C ARG A 138 21.66 13.83 -3.01
N ALA A 139 20.89 14.26 -4.02
CA ALA A 139 19.49 13.90 -4.14
C ALA A 139 19.32 12.37 -4.33
N LEU A 140 20.18 11.77 -5.14
CA LEU A 140 20.17 10.33 -5.41
C LEU A 140 20.52 9.52 -4.14
N ALA A 141 21.59 9.89 -3.44
CA ALA A 141 21.99 9.23 -2.19
C ALA A 141 20.91 9.34 -1.11
N ALA A 142 20.30 10.52 -0.94
CA ALA A 142 19.21 10.72 0.00
C ALA A 142 17.97 9.89 -0.35
N ARG A 143 17.63 9.77 -1.64
CA ARG A 143 16.53 8.91 -2.12
C ARG A 143 16.80 7.44 -1.79
N GLU A 144 18.01 6.94 -2.05
CA GLU A 144 18.38 5.57 -1.74
C GLU A 144 18.27 5.29 -0.23
N GLU A 145 18.75 6.23 0.59
CA GLU A 145 18.65 6.14 2.03
C GLU A 145 17.20 6.11 2.55
N ILE A 146 16.33 6.95 1.98
CA ILE A 146 14.90 6.95 2.27
C ILE A 146 14.28 5.59 1.93
N LEU A 147 14.58 5.04 0.74
CA LEU A 147 14.05 3.74 0.32
C LEU A 147 14.54 2.60 1.23
N ARG A 148 15.82 2.63 1.61
CA ARG A 148 16.43 1.67 2.52
C ARG A 148 15.73 1.68 3.88
N ARG A 149 15.52 2.87 4.48
CA ARG A 149 14.84 3.01 5.77
C ARG A 149 13.34 2.70 5.70
N ALA A 150 12.65 3.13 4.65
CA ALA A 150 11.23 2.81 4.45
C ALA A 150 11.01 1.29 4.34
N THR A 151 11.89 0.60 3.61
CA THR A 151 11.83 -0.87 3.48
C THR A 151 12.08 -1.56 4.83
N ALA A 152 13.08 -1.12 5.59
CA ALA A 152 13.34 -1.64 6.93
C ALA A 152 12.16 -1.39 7.88
N HIS A 153 11.55 -0.20 7.82
CA HIS A 153 10.39 0.13 8.62
C HIS A 153 9.19 -0.76 8.27
N LEU A 154 8.93 -1.01 6.98
CA LEU A 154 7.87 -1.91 6.52
C LEU A 154 8.07 -3.33 7.05
N MET A 155 9.30 -3.85 7.02
CA MET A 155 9.59 -5.20 7.54
C MET A 155 9.32 -5.34 9.04
N VAL A 156 9.50 -4.26 9.82
CA VAL A 156 9.21 -4.25 11.26
C VAL A 156 7.71 -4.12 11.53
N THR A 157 7.00 -3.32 10.74
CA THR A 157 5.57 -3.03 10.96
C THR A 157 4.61 -4.02 10.36
N LEU A 158 5.02 -4.78 9.34
CA LEU A 158 4.17 -5.84 8.81
C LEU A 158 4.01 -6.90 9.91
N PRO A 159 2.77 -7.23 10.35
CA PRO A 159 2.59 -8.45 11.11
C PRO A 159 3.20 -9.58 10.28
N SER A 160 3.80 -10.57 10.94
CA SER A 160 4.31 -11.79 10.29
C SER A 160 3.14 -12.63 9.75
N GLN A 161 2.32 -12.02 8.89
CA GLN A 161 1.20 -12.60 8.19
C GLN A 161 1.83 -13.48 7.11
N GLU A 162 1.68 -14.79 7.30
CA GLU A 162 2.14 -15.85 6.39
C GLU A 162 3.58 -16.39 6.57
N ARG A 163 3.98 -16.70 7.81
CA ARG A 163 4.82 -17.89 8.06
C ARG A 163 4.00 -19.17 8.25
N GLY A 164 2.78 -19.16 7.72
CA GLY A 164 1.78 -20.21 7.82
C GLY A 164 0.96 -20.33 6.54
N LEU A 165 1.60 -20.31 5.36
CA LEU A 165 1.05 -21.14 4.29
C LEU A 165 1.14 -22.57 4.83
N ASP A 166 -0.02 -23.15 5.16
CA ASP A 166 -0.14 -24.48 5.72
C ASP A 166 0.84 -25.42 5.00
N SER A 167 1.82 -25.94 5.73
CA SER A 167 2.86 -26.83 5.20
C SER A 167 2.27 -28.02 4.44
N ALA A 168 1.01 -28.38 4.72
CA ALA A 168 0.27 -29.39 3.97
C ALA A 168 -0.12 -28.92 2.56
N GLN A 169 -0.49 -27.66 2.39
CA GLN A 169 -0.84 -27.08 1.09
C GLN A 169 0.40 -26.87 0.20
N VAL A 170 1.52 -26.44 0.79
CA VAL A 170 2.81 -26.35 0.06
C VAL A 170 3.27 -27.73 -0.41
N ARG A 171 3.18 -28.77 0.45
CA ARG A 171 3.50 -30.16 0.07
C ARG A 171 2.58 -30.70 -1.03
N LYS A 172 1.29 -30.35 -1.02
CA LYS A 172 0.35 -30.72 -2.10
C LYS A 172 0.72 -30.08 -3.43
N VAL A 173 0.98 -28.78 -3.44
CA VAL A 173 1.37 -28.07 -4.68
C VAL A 173 2.70 -28.60 -5.21
N GLN A 174 3.68 -28.83 -4.33
CA GLN A 174 4.97 -29.39 -4.72
C GLN A 174 4.82 -30.81 -5.30
N ALA A 175 4.03 -31.68 -4.67
CA ALA A 175 3.78 -33.03 -5.19
C ALA A 175 3.09 -33.00 -6.57
N TRP A 176 2.15 -32.09 -6.78
CA TRP A 176 1.49 -31.89 -8.07
C TRP A 176 2.46 -31.44 -9.16
N VAL A 177 3.34 -30.47 -8.87
CA VAL A 177 4.35 -29.99 -9.83
C VAL A 177 5.34 -31.10 -10.20
N PHE A 178 5.83 -31.86 -9.21
CA PHE A 178 6.73 -32.99 -9.48
C PHE A 178 6.05 -34.11 -10.28
N GLY A 179 4.79 -34.41 -9.97
CA GLY A 179 4.00 -35.38 -10.73
C GLY A 179 3.83 -34.96 -12.20
N LEU A 180 3.47 -33.71 -12.44
CA LEU A 180 3.33 -33.16 -13.80
C LEU A 180 4.67 -33.23 -14.56
N PHE A 181 5.77 -32.86 -13.91
CA PHE A 181 7.10 -32.90 -14.52
C PHE A 181 7.50 -34.33 -14.91
N LEU A 182 7.25 -35.33 -14.05
CA LEU A 182 7.55 -36.74 -14.36
C LEU A 182 6.68 -37.28 -15.51
N VAL A 183 5.41 -36.87 -15.58
CA VAL A 183 4.54 -37.25 -16.70
C VAL A 183 5.03 -36.65 -18.02
N LEU A 184 5.41 -35.37 -18.01
CA LEU A 184 5.98 -34.72 -19.19
C LEU A 184 7.29 -35.36 -19.61
N LEU A 185 8.18 -35.66 -18.66
CA LEU A 185 9.47 -36.29 -18.94
C LEU A 185 9.31 -37.74 -19.46
N GLY A 186 8.40 -38.51 -18.86
CA GLY A 186 8.08 -39.86 -19.31
C GLY A 186 7.40 -39.89 -20.68
N GLY A 187 6.46 -38.98 -20.93
CA GLY A 187 5.84 -38.80 -22.24
C GLY A 187 6.85 -38.37 -23.31
N PHE A 188 7.78 -37.49 -22.97
CA PHE A 188 8.87 -37.07 -23.85
C PHE A 188 9.83 -38.24 -24.16
N ALA A 189 10.20 -39.05 -23.16
CA ALA A 189 11.03 -40.23 -23.38
C ALA A 189 10.33 -41.28 -24.25
N LEU A 190 9.04 -41.52 -24.04
CA LEU A 190 8.22 -42.41 -24.88
C LEU A 190 8.11 -41.90 -26.31
N PHE A 191 7.93 -40.59 -26.50
CA PHE A 191 7.89 -39.96 -27.82
C PHE A 191 9.21 -40.14 -28.57
N LEU A 192 10.35 -39.93 -27.90
CA LEU A 192 11.68 -40.15 -28.48
C LEU A 192 11.94 -41.63 -28.84
N PHE A 193 11.39 -42.57 -28.08
CA PHE A 193 11.60 -44.00 -28.31
C PHE A 193 10.64 -44.58 -29.36
N ALA A 194 9.40 -44.10 -29.44
CA ALA A 194 8.41 -44.53 -30.43
C ALA A 194 8.58 -43.83 -31.79
N GLY A 195 9.24 -42.67 -31.82
CA GLY A 195 9.55 -41.94 -33.05
C GLY A 195 10.83 -42.37 -33.77
N ARG A 196 11.50 -43.44 -33.30
CA ARG A 196 12.75 -43.97 -33.86
C ARG A 196 12.53 -45.36 -34.44
#